data_AF-A0A8H4SKI0-F1
#
_entry.id   AF-A0A8H4SKI0-F1
#
_cell.length_a   1.000
_cell.length_b   1.000
_cell.length_c   1.000
_cell.angle_alpha   90.00
_cell.angle_beta   90.00
_cell.angle_gamma   90.00
#
_symmetry.space_group_name_H-M   'P 1'
#
loop_
_entity.id
_entity.type
_entity.pdbx_description
1 polymer ?
#
loop_
_entity_poly.entity_id
_entity_poly.type
_entity_poly.pdbx_seq_one_letter_code
_entity_poly.pdbx_strand_id
1 'polypeptide(L)'
;MQLLSLVSLMALVPAVFSSPVTEFKNIAVRADDRGTETIAGLGARKQAVVDAGGNTRDLAIAMLETTTMTTDYTYGDGKSGDATNFGVFKQNWYILRHSASEFLGQTVADVDNGAILKLPRSCWLILASSDLGKDIQARHEGEEHYGYETWFSGHRNGESGVNNPGTADINAYIDAVAWIQQQIESDEKYQSDDTRFWVDVQAI
;
A
#
# COMPACT_ATOMS: atom_id res chain seq x y z
N MET A 1 45.90 55.41 -1.25
CA MET A 1 46.54 54.13 -0.94
C MET A 1 45.94 53.63 0.37
N GLN A 2 45.28 52.50 0.53
CA GLN A 2 44.95 51.33 -0.29
C GLN A 2 43.56 50.86 0.18
N LEU A 3 42.68 50.48 -0.75
CA LEU A 3 41.48 49.70 -0.43
C LEU A 3 41.90 48.29 -0.02
N LEU A 4 41.45 47.83 1.14
CA LEU A 4 41.51 46.42 1.54
C LEU A 4 40.16 45.78 1.22
N SER A 5 40.09 45.15 0.06
CA SER A 5 39.02 44.23 -0.34
C SER A 5 39.17 42.93 0.43
N LEU A 6 38.22 42.60 1.30
CA LEU A 6 38.07 41.26 1.87
C LEU A 6 37.34 40.38 0.84
N VAL A 7 38.10 39.51 0.19
CA VAL A 7 37.59 38.47 -0.71
C VAL A 7 36.87 37.41 0.12
N SER A 8 35.58 37.25 -0.16
CA SER A 8 34.72 36.19 0.36
C SER A 8 35.15 34.84 -0.22
N LEU A 9 35.54 33.89 0.62
CA LEU A 9 35.84 32.51 0.22
C LEU A 9 34.57 31.67 0.43
N MET A 10 33.72 31.57 -0.60
CA MET A 10 32.66 30.56 -0.64
C MET A 10 33.29 29.20 -0.95
N ALA A 11 33.43 28.36 0.07
CA ALA A 11 33.73 26.95 -0.10
C ALA A 11 32.46 26.24 -0.62
N LEU A 12 32.40 25.97 -1.93
CA LEU A 12 31.44 25.06 -2.52
C LEU A 12 31.84 23.62 -2.16
N VAL A 13 31.23 23.09 -1.11
CA VAL A 13 31.25 21.65 -0.83
C VAL A 13 30.30 20.99 -1.83
N PRO A 14 30.74 20.02 -2.66
CA PRO A 14 29.79 19.25 -3.46
C PRO A 14 28.93 18.41 -2.51
N ALA A 15 27.64 18.71 -2.46
CA ALA A 15 26.65 17.86 -1.83
C ALA A 15 26.58 16.54 -2.62
N VAL A 16 27.17 15.49 -2.05
CA VAL A 16 26.92 14.12 -2.52
C VAL A 16 25.52 13.77 -2.09
N PHE A 17 24.55 13.91 -2.99
CA PHE A 17 23.23 13.29 -2.84
C PHE A 17 23.42 11.78 -2.99
N SER A 18 23.74 11.10 -1.89
CA SER A 18 23.52 9.66 -1.81
C SER A 18 22.04 9.45 -1.50
N SER A 19 21.23 9.37 -2.55
CA SER A 19 19.93 8.72 -2.44
C SER A 19 20.22 7.23 -2.17
N PRO A 20 19.58 6.60 -1.17
CA PRO A 20 19.61 5.15 -1.07
C PRO A 20 18.86 4.61 -2.30
N VAL A 21 19.59 4.33 -3.37
CA VAL A 21 19.09 3.44 -4.41
C VAL A 21 19.07 2.07 -3.75
N THR A 22 17.89 1.64 -3.34
CA THR A 22 17.66 0.25 -2.94
C THR A 22 18.13 -0.60 -4.10
N GLU A 23 19.25 -1.29 -3.92
CA GLU A 23 19.81 -2.20 -4.91
C GLU A 23 18.84 -3.39 -5.00
N PHE A 24 17.89 -3.31 -5.93
CA PHE A 24 16.97 -4.40 -6.24
C PHE A 24 17.81 -5.55 -6.78
N LYS A 25 18.27 -6.42 -5.89
CA LYS A 25 18.83 -7.73 -6.25
C LYS A 25 17.85 -8.39 -7.20
N ASN A 26 18.35 -8.75 -8.39
CA ASN A 26 17.68 -9.53 -9.43
C ASN A 26 16.51 -10.33 -8.85
N ILE A 27 15.30 -9.81 -9.04
CA ILE A 27 14.06 -10.51 -8.71
C ILE A 27 14.15 -11.81 -9.51
N ALA A 28 14.36 -12.92 -8.81
CA ALA A 28 14.42 -14.22 -9.45
C ALA A 28 13.10 -14.39 -10.20
N VAL A 29 13.19 -14.65 -11.51
CA VAL A 29 12.04 -15.00 -12.34
C VAL A 29 11.51 -16.34 -11.83
N ARG A 30 10.74 -16.33 -10.76
CA ARG A 30 9.72 -17.35 -10.57
C ARG A 30 8.70 -17.10 -11.67
N ALA A 31 8.33 -18.15 -12.38
CA ALA A 31 7.18 -18.14 -13.26
C ALA A 31 5.90 -18.05 -12.41
N ASP A 32 5.77 -17.02 -11.58
CA ASP A 32 4.50 -16.63 -10.99
C ASP A 32 3.63 -16.21 -12.17
N ASP A 33 2.46 -16.85 -12.29
CA ASP A 33 1.49 -16.53 -13.32
C ASP A 33 1.11 -15.06 -13.14
N ARG A 34 1.40 -14.25 -14.14
CA ARG A 34 1.30 -12.79 -14.07
C ARG A 34 0.91 -12.25 -15.43
N GLY A 35 0.22 -11.13 -15.44
CA GLY A 35 -0.23 -10.57 -16.70
C GLY A 35 -0.92 -9.23 -16.57
N THR A 36 -1.61 -8.89 -17.65
CA THR A 36 -2.44 -7.70 -17.75
C THR A 36 -3.85 -8.06 -18.19
N GLU A 37 -4.82 -7.26 -17.74
CA GLU A 37 -6.18 -7.27 -18.24
C GLU A 37 -6.76 -5.86 -18.21
N THR A 38 -7.79 -5.60 -19.02
CA THR A 38 -8.47 -4.29 -19.03
C THR A 38 -9.74 -4.39 -18.20
N ILE A 39 -9.82 -3.57 -17.14
CA ILE A 39 -10.97 -3.49 -16.24
C ILE A 39 -11.63 -2.14 -16.42
N ALA A 40 -12.81 -2.12 -17.06
CA ALA A 40 -13.52 -0.89 -17.36
C ALA A 40 -13.76 -0.04 -16.09
N GLY A 41 -13.31 1.22 -16.12
CA GLY A 41 -13.47 2.17 -15.01
C GLY A 41 -12.40 2.06 -13.91
N LEU A 42 -11.44 1.15 -14.02
CA LEU A 42 -10.34 1.02 -13.08
C LEU A 42 -9.45 2.27 -13.07
N GLY A 43 -9.28 2.95 -14.21
CA GLY A 43 -8.52 4.19 -14.31
C GLY A 43 -9.07 5.30 -13.43
N ALA A 44 -10.38 5.51 -13.48
CA ALA A 44 -11.06 6.44 -12.58
C ALA A 44 -10.92 6.03 -11.11
N ARG A 45 -10.90 4.72 -10.84
CA ARG A 45 -10.71 4.21 -9.48
C ARG A 45 -9.29 4.42 -8.96
N LYS A 46 -8.26 4.23 -9.80
CA LYS A 46 -6.86 4.56 -9.46
C LYS A 46 -6.73 6.03 -9.09
N GLN A 47 -7.34 6.92 -9.89
CA GLN A 47 -7.35 8.35 -9.60
C GLN A 47 -8.02 8.65 -8.25
N ALA A 48 -9.15 8.01 -7.94
CA ALA A 48 -9.76 8.17 -6.62
C ALA A 48 -8.85 7.75 -5.44
N VAL A 49 -8.00 6.74 -5.62
CA VAL A 49 -7.01 6.32 -4.62
C VAL A 49 -5.90 7.36 -4.49
N VAL A 50 -5.35 7.85 -5.60
CA VAL A 50 -4.30 8.89 -5.59
C VAL A 50 -4.83 10.20 -5.00
N ASP A 51 -6.03 10.63 -5.39
CA ASP A 51 -6.68 11.85 -4.88
C ASP A 51 -6.98 11.78 -3.38
N ALA A 52 -7.16 10.57 -2.84
CA ALA A 52 -7.35 10.33 -1.41
C ALA A 52 -6.03 10.22 -0.61
N GLY A 53 -4.88 10.48 -1.25
CA GLY A 53 -3.55 10.49 -0.63
C GLY A 53 -2.70 9.24 -0.91
N GLY A 54 -3.16 8.35 -1.79
CA GLY A 54 -2.45 7.14 -2.16
C GLY A 54 -1.26 7.39 -3.09
N ASN A 55 -0.29 6.48 -3.07
CA ASN A 55 0.87 6.44 -3.96
C ASN A 55 0.85 5.18 -4.85
N THR A 56 1.86 5.00 -5.68
CA THR A 56 1.97 3.85 -6.60
C THR A 56 2.02 2.50 -5.90
N ARG A 57 2.56 2.44 -4.67
CA ARG A 57 2.53 1.23 -3.85
C ARG A 57 1.12 0.93 -3.34
N ASP A 58 0.37 1.95 -2.92
CA ASP A 58 -1.04 1.78 -2.54
C ASP A 58 -1.85 1.23 -3.71
N LEU A 59 -1.63 1.77 -4.92
CA LEU A 59 -2.23 1.24 -6.14
C LEU A 59 -1.87 -0.24 -6.36
N ALA A 60 -0.59 -0.59 -6.19
CA ALA A 60 -0.12 -1.96 -6.39
C ALA A 60 -0.72 -2.96 -5.39
N ILE A 61 -0.78 -2.59 -4.11
CA ILE A 61 -1.40 -3.42 -3.05
C ILE A 61 -2.88 -3.61 -3.35
N ALA A 62 -3.64 -2.53 -3.54
CA ALA A 62 -5.09 -2.62 -3.79
C ALA A 62 -5.43 -3.40 -5.07
N MET A 63 -4.57 -3.30 -6.11
CA MET A 63 -4.71 -4.01 -7.38
C MET A 63 -4.42 -5.52 -7.27
N LEU A 64 -3.52 -5.90 -6.37
CA LEU A 64 -3.28 -7.30 -6.02
C LEU A 64 -4.46 -7.88 -5.23
N GLU A 65 -4.99 -7.12 -4.28
CA GLU A 65 -6.03 -7.57 -3.34
C GLU A 65 -7.41 -7.76 -3.98
N THR A 66 -7.76 -6.91 -4.97
CA THR A 66 -9.03 -7.02 -5.70
C THR A 66 -8.91 -6.56 -7.15
N THR A 67 -9.71 -7.15 -8.05
CA THR A 67 -9.71 -6.79 -9.48
C THR A 67 -10.10 -5.33 -9.75
N THR A 68 -11.01 -4.79 -8.95
CA THR A 68 -11.61 -3.45 -9.15
C THR A 68 -11.17 -2.42 -8.11
N MET A 69 -10.26 -2.75 -7.18
CA MET A 69 -9.84 -1.87 -6.08
C MET A 69 -11.01 -1.35 -5.23
N THR A 70 -11.98 -2.23 -4.97
CA THR A 70 -13.24 -1.96 -4.25
C THR A 70 -13.37 -2.83 -2.99
N THR A 71 -14.42 -2.58 -2.21
CA THR A 71 -14.69 -3.26 -0.92
C THR A 71 -15.94 -4.13 -0.95
N ASP A 72 -16.33 -4.58 -2.15
CA ASP A 72 -17.55 -5.35 -2.42
C ASP A 72 -17.39 -6.87 -2.20
N TYR A 73 -16.23 -7.32 -1.74
CA TYR A 73 -15.96 -8.69 -1.29
C TYR A 73 -16.81 -9.06 -0.06
N THR A 74 -16.92 -10.38 0.22
CA THR A 74 -17.63 -10.90 1.40
C THR A 74 -17.16 -10.19 2.66
N TYR A 75 -18.07 -9.82 3.57
CA TYR A 75 -17.71 -9.13 4.82
C TYR A 75 -16.53 -9.79 5.52
N GLY A 76 -15.50 -9.01 5.85
CA GLY A 76 -14.32 -9.51 6.55
C GLY A 76 -13.46 -10.46 5.73
N ASP A 77 -13.69 -10.56 4.41
CA ASP A 77 -13.13 -11.62 3.55
C ASP A 77 -13.49 -13.04 4.05
N GLY A 78 -14.63 -13.18 4.75
CA GLY A 78 -15.05 -14.44 5.39
C GLY A 78 -14.29 -14.78 6.68
N LYS A 79 -13.43 -13.88 7.15
CA LYS A 79 -12.64 -14.03 8.39
C LYS A 79 -13.30 -13.31 9.57
N SER A 80 -12.82 -13.60 10.78
CA SER A 80 -13.37 -13.08 12.04
C SER A 80 -12.27 -12.68 13.03
N GLY A 81 -12.60 -11.81 13.98
CA GLY A 81 -11.66 -11.31 14.99
C GLY A 81 -10.50 -10.55 14.34
N ASP A 82 -9.28 -10.80 14.81
CA ASP A 82 -8.07 -10.13 14.34
C ASP A 82 -7.71 -10.41 12.86
N ALA A 83 -8.26 -11.48 12.28
CA ALA A 83 -8.08 -11.80 10.87
C ALA A 83 -9.08 -11.10 9.94
N THR A 84 -10.08 -10.38 10.46
CA THR A 84 -11.13 -9.73 9.67
C THR A 84 -10.54 -8.64 8.77
N ASN A 85 -10.80 -8.70 7.46
CA ASN A 85 -10.25 -7.76 6.50
C ASN A 85 -11.20 -6.59 6.17
N PHE A 86 -10.63 -5.39 6.07
CA PHE A 86 -11.33 -4.15 5.72
C PHE A 86 -10.59 -3.34 4.64
N GLY A 87 -11.30 -2.40 4.02
CA GLY A 87 -10.71 -1.49 3.05
C GLY A 87 -10.33 -2.14 1.71
N VAL A 88 -9.78 -1.34 0.80
CA VAL A 88 -9.34 -1.78 -0.53
C VAL A 88 -8.06 -2.58 -0.50
N PHE A 89 -7.29 -2.44 0.59
CA PHE A 89 -6.06 -3.20 0.81
C PHE A 89 -6.33 -4.51 1.56
N LYS A 90 -7.57 -4.81 1.97
CA LYS A 90 -7.89 -5.95 2.85
C LYS A 90 -7.05 -5.97 4.15
N GLN A 91 -6.84 -4.81 4.77
CA GLN A 91 -6.09 -4.70 6.03
C GLN A 91 -6.78 -5.52 7.12
N ASN A 92 -6.03 -6.38 7.81
CA ASN A 92 -6.59 -7.18 8.90
C ASN A 92 -6.74 -6.34 10.18
N TRP A 93 -7.72 -6.70 11.01
CA TRP A 93 -8.03 -5.98 12.24
C TRP A 93 -6.87 -5.94 13.24
N TYR A 94 -6.01 -6.97 13.28
CA TYR A 94 -4.82 -6.95 14.11
C TYR A 94 -3.91 -5.76 13.78
N ILE A 95 -3.55 -5.56 12.50
CA ILE A 95 -2.70 -4.43 12.11
C ILE A 95 -3.40 -3.12 12.45
N LEU A 96 -4.67 -2.97 12.03
CA LEU A 96 -5.44 -1.75 12.24
C LEU A 96 -5.46 -1.31 13.71
N ARG A 97 -5.84 -2.19 14.65
CA ARG A 97 -6.00 -1.82 16.07
C ARG A 97 -4.69 -1.59 16.83
N HIS A 98 -3.55 -1.98 16.25
CA HIS A 98 -2.22 -1.81 16.87
C HIS A 98 -1.40 -0.68 16.25
N SER A 99 -1.76 -0.18 15.05
CA SER A 99 -0.99 0.85 14.38
C SER A 99 -1.78 2.07 13.92
N ALA A 100 -3.05 1.91 13.55
CA ALA A 100 -3.83 3.01 12.98
C ALA A 100 -4.49 3.86 14.08
N SER A 101 -4.32 5.18 14.01
CA SER A 101 -4.78 6.14 15.02
C SER A 101 -6.29 6.07 15.29
N GLU A 102 -7.09 5.79 14.26
CA GLU A 102 -8.54 5.59 14.35
C GLU A 102 -8.92 4.38 15.25
N PHE A 103 -8.07 3.35 15.30
CA PHE A 103 -8.37 2.07 15.96
C PHE A 103 -7.41 1.73 17.09
N LEU A 104 -6.43 2.58 17.37
CA LEU A 104 -5.33 2.28 18.26
C LEU A 104 -5.83 1.96 19.68
N GLY A 105 -5.50 0.74 20.14
CA GLY A 105 -5.88 0.27 21.48
C GLY A 105 -7.29 -0.33 21.58
N GLN A 106 -8.02 -0.41 20.47
CA GLN A 106 -9.29 -1.15 20.44
C GLN A 106 -9.06 -2.66 20.61
N THR A 107 -10.10 -3.35 21.04
CA THR A 107 -10.06 -4.79 21.32
C THR A 107 -10.50 -5.61 20.11
N VAL A 108 -10.32 -6.93 20.18
CA VAL A 108 -10.83 -7.85 19.15
C VAL A 108 -12.36 -7.81 19.06
N ALA A 109 -13.06 -7.49 20.16
CA ALA A 109 -14.52 -7.38 20.18
C ALA A 109 -15.04 -6.13 19.43
N ASP A 110 -14.17 -5.13 19.23
CA ASP A 110 -14.50 -3.89 18.55
C ASP A 110 -14.33 -3.98 17.02
N VAL A 111 -14.12 -5.19 16.49
CA VAL A 111 -13.79 -5.43 15.06
C VAL A 111 -14.77 -4.80 14.08
N ASP A 112 -16.05 -4.68 14.44
CA ASP A 112 -17.06 -4.08 13.58
C ASP A 112 -16.80 -2.58 13.32
N ASN A 113 -16.00 -1.90 14.15
CA ASN A 113 -15.58 -0.51 13.92
C ASN A 113 -14.72 -0.37 12.66
N GLY A 114 -13.99 -1.42 12.25
CA GLY A 114 -13.21 -1.43 11.01
C GLY A 114 -14.06 -1.30 9.74
N ALA A 115 -15.38 -1.52 9.82
CA ALA A 115 -16.28 -1.37 8.69
C ALA A 115 -16.36 0.07 8.15
N ILE A 116 -15.91 1.06 8.91
CA ILE A 116 -15.81 2.46 8.46
C ILE A 116 -14.85 2.65 7.26
N LEU A 117 -13.92 1.72 7.05
CA LEU A 117 -12.98 1.76 5.90
C LEU A 117 -13.62 1.28 4.59
N LYS A 118 -14.89 0.85 4.61
CA LYS A 118 -15.59 0.37 3.41
C LYS A 118 -16.15 1.55 2.60
N LEU A 119 -16.16 1.39 1.29
CA LEU A 119 -16.74 2.39 0.38
C LEU A 119 -18.27 2.27 0.37
N PRO A 120 -19.01 3.39 0.47
CA PRO A 120 -20.46 3.35 0.28
C PRO A 120 -20.78 3.01 -1.18
N ARG A 121 -21.62 1.99 -1.39
CA ARG A 121 -22.06 1.53 -2.74
C ARG A 121 -22.90 2.55 -3.53
N SER A 122 -23.24 3.72 -2.98
CA SER A 122 -24.30 4.57 -3.54
C SER A 122 -24.12 6.10 -3.42
N CYS A 123 -22.94 6.63 -3.12
CA CYS A 123 -22.73 8.09 -3.14
C CYS A 123 -21.35 8.45 -3.71
N TRP A 124 -21.30 8.66 -5.03
CA TRP A 124 -20.07 8.57 -5.83
C TRP A 124 -18.98 9.58 -5.44
N LEU A 125 -19.27 10.81 -5.00
CA LEU A 125 -18.22 11.86 -5.12
C LEU A 125 -17.74 12.54 -3.84
N ILE A 126 -18.41 12.41 -2.69
CA ILE A 126 -18.04 13.20 -1.49
C ILE A 126 -17.71 12.32 -0.27
N LEU A 127 -18.40 11.20 -0.07
CA LEU A 127 -18.11 10.26 1.03
C LEU A 127 -17.04 9.23 0.66
N ALA A 128 -16.93 8.90 -0.63
CA ALA A 128 -15.91 7.96 -1.12
C ALA A 128 -14.48 8.44 -0.83
N SER A 129 -14.24 9.76 -0.79
CA SER A 129 -12.91 10.32 -0.48
C SER A 129 -12.60 10.35 1.02
N SER A 130 -13.60 10.45 1.92
CA SER A 130 -13.32 10.47 3.37
C SER A 130 -12.97 9.08 3.89
N ASP A 131 -13.72 8.06 3.49
CA ASP A 131 -13.53 6.70 4.02
C ASP A 131 -12.34 6.01 3.34
N LEU A 132 -12.14 6.28 2.04
CA LEU A 132 -10.92 5.85 1.34
C LEU A 132 -9.67 6.57 1.88
N GLY A 133 -9.78 7.86 2.20
CA GLY A 133 -8.70 8.60 2.84
C GLY A 133 -8.32 8.00 4.20
N LYS A 134 -9.31 7.60 5.01
CA LYS A 134 -9.08 6.86 6.27
C LYS A 134 -8.40 5.51 6.04
N ASP A 135 -8.81 4.76 5.02
CA ASP A 135 -8.20 3.48 4.68
C ASP A 135 -6.73 3.63 4.27
N ILE A 136 -6.43 4.60 3.41
CA ILE A 136 -5.07 4.94 2.99
C ILE A 136 -4.24 5.40 4.19
N GLN A 137 -4.78 6.30 5.02
CA GLN A 137 -4.10 6.77 6.22
C GLN A 137 -3.77 5.62 7.17
N ALA A 138 -4.73 4.73 7.45
CA ALA A 138 -4.51 3.57 8.32
C ALA A 138 -3.41 2.64 7.78
N ARG A 139 -3.33 2.47 6.46
CA ARG A 139 -2.26 1.69 5.82
C ARG A 139 -0.89 2.37 5.98
N HIS A 140 -0.84 3.69 5.79
CA HIS A 140 0.38 4.49 5.94
C HIS A 140 0.88 4.46 7.39
N GLU A 141 -0.01 4.66 8.36
CA GLU A 141 0.28 4.55 9.79
C GLU A 141 0.74 3.14 10.17
N GLY A 142 0.16 2.11 9.57
CA GLY A 142 0.61 0.73 9.71
C GLY A 142 2.06 0.52 9.28
N GLU A 143 2.42 0.99 8.10
CA GLU A 143 3.78 0.86 7.61
C GLU A 143 4.76 1.72 8.42
N GLU A 144 4.36 2.93 8.84
CA GLU A 144 5.17 3.78 9.71
C GLU A 144 5.45 3.11 11.07
N HIS A 145 4.43 2.48 11.66
CA HIS A 145 4.54 1.82 12.96
C HIS A 145 5.45 0.57 12.92
N TYR A 146 5.23 -0.31 11.95
CA TYR A 146 5.91 -1.60 11.88
C TYR A 146 7.21 -1.57 11.05
N GLY A 147 7.35 -0.61 10.14
CA GLY A 147 8.32 -0.64 9.06
C GLY A 147 7.90 -1.56 7.92
N TYR A 148 8.49 -1.35 6.75
CA TYR A 148 8.11 -2.01 5.49
C TYR A 148 7.96 -3.54 5.60
N GLU A 149 9.03 -4.26 5.97
CA GLU A 149 9.02 -5.73 5.98
C GLU A 149 8.03 -6.30 7.00
N THR A 150 8.02 -5.76 8.22
CA THR A 150 7.13 -6.22 9.30
C THR A 150 5.67 -5.90 8.99
N TRP A 151 5.39 -4.74 8.36
CA TRP A 151 4.03 -4.41 7.93
C TRP A 151 3.54 -5.39 6.87
N PHE A 152 4.33 -5.66 5.83
CA PHE A 152 3.94 -6.66 4.81
C PHE A 152 3.75 -8.05 5.42
N SER A 153 4.61 -8.42 6.36
CA SER A 153 4.51 -9.69 7.09
C SER A 153 3.21 -9.78 7.89
N GLY A 154 2.89 -8.72 8.63
CA GLY A 154 1.69 -8.64 9.44
C GLY A 154 0.40 -8.43 8.63
N HIS A 155 0.47 -7.72 7.51
CA HIS A 155 -0.62 -7.58 6.54
C HIS A 155 -0.99 -8.95 5.98
N ARG A 156 0.03 -9.71 5.59
CA ARG A 156 -0.13 -11.06 5.05
C ARG A 156 -0.64 -12.05 6.10
N ASN A 157 0.02 -12.15 7.26
CA ASN A 157 -0.20 -13.27 8.20
C ASN A 157 -0.47 -12.82 9.66
N GLY A 158 -1.06 -11.64 9.83
CA GLY A 158 -1.48 -11.10 11.13
C GLY A 158 -0.35 -11.05 12.17
N GLU A 159 -0.70 -11.27 13.44
CA GLU A 159 0.25 -11.33 14.55
C GLU A 159 1.41 -12.29 14.32
N SER A 160 1.13 -13.45 13.71
CA SER A 160 2.15 -14.46 13.45
C SER A 160 3.19 -13.98 12.42
N GLY A 161 2.76 -13.18 11.44
CA GLY A 161 3.64 -12.53 10.49
C GLY A 161 4.47 -11.42 11.11
N VAL A 162 3.87 -10.60 11.98
CA VAL A 162 4.63 -9.58 12.74
C VAL A 162 5.74 -10.21 13.58
N ASN A 163 5.45 -11.34 14.23
CA ASN A 163 6.41 -12.04 15.08
C ASN A 163 7.45 -12.88 14.30
N ASN A 164 7.21 -13.14 13.01
CA ASN A 164 8.10 -13.94 12.16
C ASN A 164 8.11 -13.40 10.72
N PRO A 165 8.75 -12.23 10.50
CA PRO A 165 8.77 -11.59 9.19
C PRO A 165 9.64 -12.33 8.18
N GLY A 166 9.43 -12.03 6.89
CA GLY A 166 10.32 -12.50 5.82
C GLY A 166 10.26 -13.99 5.50
N THR A 167 9.15 -14.67 5.84
CA THR A 167 8.92 -16.06 5.38
C THR A 167 8.80 -16.14 3.86
N ALA A 168 8.94 -17.34 3.28
CA ALA A 168 8.88 -17.50 1.82
C ALA A 168 7.54 -17.04 1.21
N ASP A 169 6.41 -17.25 1.89
CA ASP A 169 5.09 -16.78 1.45
C ASP A 169 5.01 -15.25 1.51
N ILE A 170 5.50 -14.65 2.59
CA ILE A 170 5.55 -13.19 2.77
C ILE A 170 6.41 -12.54 1.69
N ASN A 171 7.60 -13.08 1.42
CA ASN A 171 8.49 -12.54 0.40
C ASN A 171 7.89 -12.67 -1.01
N ALA A 172 7.17 -13.77 -1.29
CA ALA A 172 6.46 -13.91 -2.56
C ALA A 172 5.37 -12.85 -2.73
N TYR A 173 4.63 -12.53 -1.66
CA TYR A 173 3.65 -11.44 -1.66
C TYR A 173 4.32 -10.07 -1.86
N ILE A 174 5.42 -9.79 -1.16
CA ILE A 174 6.20 -8.55 -1.32
C ILE A 174 6.71 -8.40 -2.76
N ASP A 175 7.28 -9.47 -3.34
CA ASP A 175 7.79 -9.49 -4.71
C ASP A 175 6.68 -9.27 -5.74
N ALA A 176 5.48 -9.83 -5.50
CA ALA A 176 4.31 -9.61 -6.35
C ALA A 176 3.87 -8.14 -6.35
N VAL A 177 3.76 -7.52 -5.16
CA VAL A 177 3.44 -6.09 -5.04
C VAL A 177 4.52 -5.23 -5.69
N ALA A 178 5.80 -5.53 -5.47
CA ALA A 178 6.91 -4.80 -6.07
C ALA A 178 6.90 -4.90 -7.61
N TRP A 179 6.56 -6.07 -8.16
CA TRP A 179 6.42 -6.24 -9.61
C TRP A 179 5.28 -5.40 -10.18
N ILE A 180 4.10 -5.42 -9.55
CA ILE A 180 2.94 -4.61 -9.95
C ILE A 180 3.30 -3.12 -9.87
N GLN A 181 3.94 -2.68 -8.78
CA GLN A 181 4.37 -1.30 -8.62
C GLN A 181 5.32 -0.87 -9.75
N GLN A 182 6.30 -1.70 -10.10
CA GLN A 182 7.20 -1.43 -11.23
C GLN A 182 6.44 -1.31 -12.57
N GLN A 183 5.39 -2.09 -12.78
CA GLN A 183 4.60 -1.97 -14.01
C GLN A 183 3.82 -0.64 -14.05
N ILE A 184 3.22 -0.25 -12.94
CA ILE A 184 2.51 1.03 -12.80
C ILE A 184 3.46 2.22 -13.02
N GLU A 185 4.69 2.12 -12.53
CA GLU A 185 5.72 3.15 -12.65
C GLU A 185 6.44 3.17 -14.01
N SER A 186 6.25 2.13 -14.84
CA SER A 186 6.91 2.02 -16.15
C SER A 186 6.40 3.03 -17.19
N ASP A 187 5.17 3.52 -17.03
CA ASP A 187 4.53 4.51 -17.91
C ASP A 187 3.41 5.22 -17.11
N GLU A 188 3.44 6.56 -17.06
CA GLU A 188 2.48 7.36 -16.29
C GLU A 188 1.01 7.06 -16.65
N LYS A 189 0.73 6.62 -17.89
CA LYS A 189 -0.63 6.23 -18.28
C LYS A 189 -1.21 5.14 -17.39
N TYR A 190 -0.38 4.23 -16.87
CA TYR A 190 -0.84 3.10 -16.06
C TYR A 190 -1.34 3.51 -14.67
N GLN A 191 -1.07 4.75 -14.25
CA GLN A 191 -1.63 5.32 -13.02
C GLN A 191 -3.08 5.85 -13.23
N SER A 192 -3.56 5.92 -14.47
CA SER A 192 -4.86 6.53 -14.81
C SER A 192 -5.69 5.76 -15.83
N ASP A 193 -5.14 4.75 -16.49
CA ASP A 193 -5.85 3.89 -17.44
C ASP A 193 -6.54 2.69 -16.78
N ASP A 194 -7.29 1.94 -17.58
CA ASP A 194 -8.05 0.76 -17.16
C ASP A 194 -7.20 -0.54 -17.09
N THR A 195 -5.87 -0.45 -17.22
CA THR A 195 -4.99 -1.63 -17.20
C THR A 195 -4.79 -2.12 -15.76
N ARG A 196 -5.16 -3.37 -15.49
CA ARG A 196 -4.79 -4.09 -14.27
C ARG A 196 -3.55 -4.95 -14.55
N PHE A 197 -2.56 -4.86 -13.67
CA PHE A 197 -1.47 -5.84 -13.56
C PHE A 197 -1.80 -6.80 -12.44
N TRP A 198 -1.55 -8.08 -12.64
CA TRP A 198 -1.85 -9.11 -11.66
C TRP A 198 -0.74 -10.14 -11.56
N VAL A 199 -0.65 -10.75 -10.38
CA VAL A 199 0.21 -11.88 -10.07
C VAL A 199 -0.65 -12.86 -9.29
N ASP A 200 -0.59 -14.14 -9.66
CA ASP A 200 -1.26 -15.21 -8.92
C ASP A 200 -0.49 -15.47 -7.61
N VAL A 201 -1.09 -15.04 -6.51
CA VAL A 201 -0.59 -15.26 -5.16
C VAL A 201 -1.62 -16.08 -4.42
N GLN A 202 -1.20 -17.26 -3.94
CA GLN A 202 -2.04 -18.17 -3.18
C GLN A 202 -2.72 -17.44 -2.00
N ALA A 203 -4.03 -17.55 -1.85
CA ALA A 203 -4.74 -16.98 -0.70
C ALA A 203 -4.47 -17.77 0.58
N ILE A 204 -4.49 -17.07 1.73
CA ILE A 204 -4.37 -17.62 3.10
C ILE A 204 -5.50 -17.14 4.02
#